data_AF-A0A6N0I3A2-F1
#
_entry.id   AF-A0A6N0I3A2-F1
#
_cell.length_a   1.000
_cell.length_b   1.000
_cell.length_c   1.000
_cell.angle_alpha   90.00
_cell.angle_beta   90.00
_cell.angle_gamma   90.00
#
_symmetry.space_group_name_H-M   'P 1'
#
loop_
_entity.id
_entity.type
_entity.pdbx_description
1 polymer ?
#
loop_
_entity_poly.entity_id
_entity_poly.type
_entity_poly.pdbx_seq_one_letter_code
_entity_poly.pdbx_strand_id
1 'polypeptide(L)' 'MTLLWLILIVLLNSLSKYIINRYLKHNLIMLPRIVGTMTVLFQFVLVYLLIQSIMPYATHLLNLFYHQ' A
#
# COMPACT_ATOMS: atom_id res chain seq x y z
N MET A 1 5.90 -11.84 -6.95
CA MET A 1 5.15 -11.37 -5.77
C MET A 1 5.20 -9.85 -5.60
N THR A 2 6.36 -9.21 -5.78
CA THR A 2 6.51 -7.74 -5.68
C THR A 2 5.51 -6.92 -6.52
N LEU A 3 5.35 -7.26 -7.80
CA LEU A 3 4.38 -6.60 -8.69
C LEU A 3 2.94 -6.71 -8.20
N LEU A 4 2.58 -7.83 -7.57
CA LEU A 4 1.25 -8.07 -7.02
C LEU A 4 0.96 -7.10 -5.86
N TRP A 5 1.92 -6.93 -4.94
CA TRP A 5 1.79 -5.97 -3.83
C TRP A 5 1.61 -4.53 -4.33
N LEU A 6 2.35 -4.14 -5.37
CA LEU A 6 2.25 -2.84 -6.02
C LEU A 6 0.85 -2.60 -6.60
N ILE A 7 0.31 -3.57 -7.34
CA ILE A 7 -1.05 -3.54 -7.88
C ILE A 7 -2.08 -3.42 -6.75
N LEU A 8 -1.88 -4.17 -5.66
CA LEU A 8 -2.81 -4.16 -4.52
C LEU A 8 -2.86 -2.79 -3.81
N ILE A 9 -1.72 -2.11 -3.68
CA ILE A 9 -1.64 -0.75 -3.11
C ILE A 9 -2.40 0.25 -3.99
N VAL A 10 -2.24 0.17 -5.33
CA VAL A 10 -2.94 1.04 -6.28
C VAL A 10 -4.45 0.80 -6.25
N LEU A 11 -4.86 -0.47 -6.20
CA LEU A 11 -6.26 -0.86 -6.08
C LEU A 11 -6.87 -0.36 -4.78
N LEU A 12 -6.20 -0.57 -3.64
CA LEU A 12 -6.65 -0.11 -2.34
C LEU A 12 -6.87 1.41 -2.34
N ASN A 13 -5.91 2.18 -2.86
CA ASN A 13 -6.04 3.64 -2.98
C ASN A 13 -7.23 4.06 -3.84
N SER A 14 -7.40 3.41 -4.99
CA SER A 14 -8.50 3.71 -5.93
C SER A 14 -9.86 3.40 -5.30
N LEU A 15 -9.97 2.26 -4.61
CA LEU A 15 -11.17 1.83 -3.90
C LEU A 15 -11.51 2.79 -2.75
N SER A 16 -10.53 3.14 -1.93
CA SER A 16 -10.71 4.07 -0.82
C SER A 16 -11.13 5.45 -1.29
N LYS A 17 -10.53 5.96 -2.39
CA LYS A 17 -10.96 7.23 -3.00
C LYS A 17 -12.41 7.16 -3.48
N TYR A 18 -12.81 6.06 -4.12
CA TYR A 18 -14.20 5.87 -4.56
C TYR A 18 -15.18 5.85 -3.37
N ILE A 19 -14.85 5.10 -2.33
CA ILE A 19 -15.67 4.98 -1.12
C ILE A 19 -15.79 6.32 -0.38
N ILE A 20 -14.67 7.03 -0.18
CA ILE A 20 -14.63 8.36 0.44
C ILE A 20 -15.49 9.35 -0.33
N ASN A 21 -15.36 9.38 -1.66
CA ASN A 21 -16.14 10.29 -2.50
C ASN A 21 -17.64 9.99 -2.45
N ARG A 22 -18.00 8.70 -2.35
CA ARG A 22 -19.40 8.28 -2.14
C ARG A 22 -19.93 8.73 -0.79
N TYR A 23 -19.17 8.59 0.30
CA TYR A 23 -19.60 9.02 1.63
C TYR A 23 -19.71 10.55 1.74
N LEU A 24 -18.80 11.29 1.11
CA LEU A 24 -18.86 12.76 1.05
C LEU A 24 -20.13 13.24 0.34
N LYS A 25 -20.57 12.56 -0.74
CA LYS A 25 -21.84 12.88 -1.41
C LYS A 25 -23.08 12.71 -0.52
N HIS A 26 -23.01 11.87 0.50
CA HIS A 26 -24.09 11.68 1.47
C HIS A 26 -23.97 12.61 2.70
N ASN A 27 -23.09 13.62 2.66
CA ASN A 27 -22.82 14.54 3.78
C ASN A 27 -22.34 13.85 5.07
N LEU A 28 -21.84 12.61 4.95
CA LEU A 28 -21.30 11.84 6.06
C LEU A 28 -19.82 12.22 6.19
N ILE A 29 -19.48 13.08 7.16
CA ILE A 29 -18.11 13.61 7.31
C ILE A 29 -17.23 12.69 8.16
N MET A 30 -17.83 11.93 9.08
CA MET A 30 -17.10 11.04 10.01
C MET A 30 -16.68 9.71 9.36
N LEU A 31 -17.54 9.12 8.52
CA LEU A 31 -17.27 7.84 7.84
C LEU A 31 -16.05 7.88 6.88
N PRO A 32 -15.87 8.91 6.03
CA PRO A 32 -14.69 9.03 5.17
C PRO A 32 -13.38 9.09 5.95
N ARG A 33 -13.38 9.74 7.13
CA ARG A 33 -12.19 9.81 8.00
C ARG A 33 -11.80 8.43 8.52
N ILE A 34 -12.78 7.64 8.97
CA ILE A 34 -12.56 6.27 9.45
C ILE A 34 -12.04 5.38 8.31
N VAL A 35 -12.66 5.48 7.13
CA VAL A 35 -12.19 4.73 5.94
C VAL A 35 -10.76 5.14 5.58
N GLY A 36 -10.44 6.44 5.64
CA GLY A 36 -9.10 6.95 5.40
C GLY A 36 -8.06 6.39 6.37
N THR A 37 -8.31 6.45 7.67
CA THR A 37 -7.37 5.90 8.68
C THR A 37 -7.20 4.39 8.53
N MET A 38 -8.27 3.64 8.29
CA MET A 38 -8.17 2.20 8.04
C MET A 38 -7.36 1.90 6.78
N THR A 39 -7.58 2.66 5.70
CA THR A 39 -6.80 2.51 4.46
C THR A 39 -5.31 2.69 4.70
N VAL A 40 -4.93 3.71 5.48
CA VAL A 40 -3.53 3.98 5.83
C VAL A 40 -2.92 2.82 6.63
N LEU A 41 -3.65 2.27 7.61
CA LEU A 41 -3.20 1.10 8.37
C LEU A 41 -2.95 -0.11 7.46
N PHE A 42 -3.87 -0.41 6.55
CA PHE A 42 -3.68 -1.48 5.57
C PHE A 42 -2.51 -1.21 4.63
N GLN A 43 -2.30 0.05 4.25
CA GLN A 43 -1.16 0.46 3.44
C GLN A 43 0.18 0.18 4.11
N PHE A 44 0.31 0.43 5.42
CA PHE A 44 1.53 0.10 6.15
C PHE A 44 1.86 -1.39 6.05
N VAL A 45 0.85 -2.26 6.23
CA VAL A 45 1.02 -3.72 6.10
C VAL A 45 1.43 -4.10 4.68
N LEU A 46 0.79 -3.54 3.65
CA LEU A 46 1.10 -3.84 2.26
C LEU A 46 2.50 -3.37 1.85
N VAL A 47 2.91 -2.19 2.32
CA VAL A 47 4.27 -1.66 2.07
C VAL A 47 5.31 -2.52 2.77
N TYR A 48 5.05 -2.99 3.98
CA TYR A 48 5.94 -3.93 4.67
C TYR A 48 6.13 -5.23 3.86
N LEU A 49 5.04 -5.82 3.37
CA LEU A 49 5.09 -7.04 2.54
C LEU A 49 5.80 -6.80 1.20
N LEU A 50 5.63 -5.61 0.60
CA LEU A 50 6.36 -5.19 -0.59
C LEU A 50 7.87 -5.15 -0.31
N ILE A 51 8.29 -4.49 0.77
CA ILE A 51 9.71 -4.40 1.16
C ILE A 51 10.27 -5.79 1.42
N GLN A 52 9.57 -6.63 2.17
CA GLN A 52 9.97 -8.01 2.43
C GLN A 52 10.17 -8.81 1.13
N SER A 53 9.31 -8.58 0.12
CA SER A 53 9.42 -9.21 -1.20
C SER A 53 10.56 -8.65 -2.05
N ILE A 54 11.02 -7.42 -1.81
CA ILE A 54 12.12 -6.78 -2.55
C ILE A 54 13.48 -7.07 -1.90
N MET A 55 13.51 -7.20 -0.57
CA MET A 55 14.71 -7.44 0.24
C MET A 55 15.67 -8.49 -0.34
N PRO A 56 15.24 -9.70 -0.79
CA PRO A 56 16.17 -10.69 -1.34
C PRO A 56 16.86 -10.24 -2.64
N TYR A 57 16.22 -9.40 -3.45
CA TYR A 57 16.85 -8.84 -4.66
C TYR A 57 17.87 -7.76 -4.29
N ALA A 58 17.55 -6.93 -3.29
CA ALA A 58 18.46 -5.91 -2.79
C ALA A 58 19.71 -6.52 -2.15
N THR A 59 19.56 -7.57 -1.34
CA THR A 59 20.70 -8.28 -0.75
C THR A 59 21.54 -8.99 -1.80
N HIS A 60 20.94 -9.58 -2.83
CA HIS A 60 21.69 -10.19 -3.94
C HIS A 60 22.51 -9.14 -4.72
N LEU A 61 21.94 -7.96 -4.99
CA LEU A 61 22.67 -6.84 -5.60
C LEU A 61 23.83 -6.38 -4.71
N LEU A 62 23.57 -6.13 -3.43
CA LEU A 62 24.60 -5.73 -2.47
C LEU A 62 25.72 -6.78 -2.40
N ASN A 63 25.38 -8.07 -2.39
CA ASN A 63 26.39 -9.13 -2.34
C ASN A 63 27.24 -9.19 -3.62
N LEU A 64 26.65 -8.93 -4.80
CA LEU A 64 27.38 -8.77 -6.06
C LEU A 64 28.35 -7.58 -6.04
N PHE A 65 27.98 -6.47 -5.38
CA PHE A 65 28.83 -5.30 -5.26
C PHE A 65 29.89 -5.40 -4.15
N TYR A 66 29.66 -6.22 -3.13
CA TYR A 66 30.55 -6.37 -1.97
C TYR A 66 31.55 -7.54 -2.07
N HIS A 67 31.46 -8.40 -3.10
CA HIS A 67 32.44 -9.47 -3.38
C HIS A 67 33.49 -9.05 -4.44
N GLN A 68 33.87 -7.78 -4.47
CA GLN A 68 35.13 -7.29 -5.07
C GLN A 68 36.17 -7.05 -3.98
#